data_AF-A0A2I0IDR2-F1
#
_entry.id   AF-A0A2I0IDR2-F1
#
_cell.length_a   1.000
_cell.length_b   1.000
_cell.length_c   1.000
_cell.angle_alpha   90.00
_cell.angle_beta   90.00
_cell.angle_gamma   90.00
#
_symmetry.space_group_name_H-M   'P 1'
#
loop_
_entity.id
_entity.type
_entity.pdbx_description
1 polymer ?
#
loop_
_entity_poly.entity_id
_entity_poly.type
_entity_poly.pdbx_seq_one_letter_code
_entity_poly.pdbx_strand_id
1 'polypeptide(L)'
;MPNPHGILVDLLDRLVIIRAQTYGPTEIIQVEDEESLAYLGKIGQKISLRHAVQLLFPTSVVAKINGQDNICKEADIEEVTTIYLDAKTSRRLLH
;
A
#
# COMPACT_ATOMS: atom_id res chain seq x y z
N MET A 1 -13.77 -20.37 22.37
CA MET A 1 -12.52 -19.58 22.48
C MET A 1 -12.00 -19.36 21.06
N PRO A 2 -11.58 -18.15 20.67
CA PRO A 2 -10.97 -17.95 19.37
C PRO A 2 -9.62 -18.68 19.33
N ASN A 3 -9.44 -19.54 18.34
CA ASN A 3 -8.16 -20.23 18.12
C ASN A 3 -7.11 -19.20 17.69
N PRO A 4 -5.88 -19.22 18.27
CA PRO A 4 -4.83 -18.29 17.88
C PRO A 4 -4.52 -18.44 16.39
N HIS A 5 -4.48 -17.32 15.67
CA HIS A 5 -4.28 -17.28 14.21
C HIS A 5 -5.29 -18.11 13.38
N GLY A 6 -6.39 -18.58 13.98
CA GLY A 6 -7.37 -19.46 13.32
C GLY A 6 -6.91 -20.92 13.16
N ILE A 7 -5.84 -21.34 13.85
CA ILE A 7 -5.21 -22.66 13.70
C ILE A 7 -5.54 -23.55 14.90
N LEU A 8 -5.75 -24.86 14.68
CA LEU A 8 -5.94 -25.84 15.78
C LEU A 8 -4.68 -25.95 16.63
N VAL A 9 -4.82 -26.10 17.96
CA VAL A 9 -3.71 -26.05 18.91
C VAL A 9 -2.63 -27.11 18.66
N ASP A 10 -2.99 -28.35 18.33
CA ASP A 10 -2.03 -29.42 17.98
C ASP A 10 -1.18 -29.09 16.75
N LEU A 11 -1.72 -28.30 15.81
CA LEU A 11 -0.96 -27.84 14.65
C LEU A 11 -0.05 -26.66 15.02
N LEU A 12 -0.51 -25.79 15.93
CA LEU A 12 0.24 -24.62 16.39
C LEU A 12 1.52 -25.02 17.13
N ASP A 13 1.46 -26.08 17.94
CA ASP A 13 2.62 -26.61 18.68
C ASP A 13 3.71 -27.19 17.75
N ARG A 14 3.38 -27.46 16.48
CA ARG A 14 4.31 -28.00 15.46
C ARG A 14 4.89 -26.93 14.54
N LEU A 15 4.46 -25.66 14.68
CA LEU A 15 4.88 -24.57 13.80
C LEU A 15 5.92 -23.68 14.48
N VAL A 16 6.96 -23.33 13.73
CA VAL A 16 7.85 -22.22 14.10
C VAL A 16 7.23 -20.93 13.58
N ILE A 17 6.67 -20.12 14.48
CA ILE A 17 6.08 -18.83 14.13
C ILE A 17 7.18 -17.77 14.01
N ILE A 18 7.41 -17.28 12.80
CA ILE A 18 8.31 -16.15 12.53
C ILE A 18 7.48 -14.87 12.49
N ARG A 19 7.82 -13.91 13.36
CA ARG A 19 7.12 -12.63 13.45
C ARG A 19 7.56 -11.69 12.32
N ALA A 20 6.64 -11.35 11.42
CA ALA A 20 6.82 -10.22 10.52
C ALA A 20 6.54 -8.89 11.25
N GLN A 21 7.34 -7.87 10.97
CA GLN A 21 7.13 -6.51 11.46
C GLN A 21 6.57 -5.62 10.35
N THR A 22 5.88 -4.56 10.73
CA THR A 22 5.42 -3.54 9.78
C THR A 22 6.60 -2.69 9.34
N TYR A 23 6.70 -2.40 8.04
CA TYR A 23 7.74 -1.54 7.51
C TYR A 23 7.67 -0.12 8.09
N GLY A 24 8.84 0.42 8.44
CA GLY A 24 9.01 1.83 8.81
C GLY A 24 8.87 2.76 7.58
N PRO A 25 8.68 4.08 7.79
CA PRO A 25 8.57 5.04 6.69
C PRO A 25 9.79 5.02 5.78
N THR A 26 10.99 4.86 6.35
CA THR A 26 12.26 4.81 5.63
C THR A 26 12.46 3.55 4.81
N GLU A 27 11.92 2.41 5.26
CA GLU A 27 12.03 1.13 4.55
C GLU A 27 11.10 1.08 3.33
N ILE A 28 9.98 1.80 3.39
CA ILE A 28 9.05 1.94 2.26
C ILE A 28 9.67 2.79 1.14
N ILE A 29 10.61 3.69 1.47
CA ILE A 29 11.25 4.62 0.53
C ILE A 29 12.43 3.97 -0.23
N GLN A 30 12.79 2.72 0.07
CA GLN A 30 13.96 2.08 -0.54
C GLN A 30 13.64 1.29 -1.84
N VAL A 31 12.40 1.34 -2.33
CA VAL A 31 11.88 0.44 -3.39
C VAL A 31 11.83 1.11 -4.79
N GLU A 32 12.71 2.08 -5.08
CA GLU A 32 12.93 2.85 -6.36
C GLU A 32 12.57 4.37 -6.37
N ASP A 33 13.59 5.22 -6.55
CA ASP A 33 13.61 6.70 -6.76
C ASP A 33 13.06 7.59 -5.61
N GLU A 34 13.93 8.43 -5.04
CA GLU A 34 13.79 8.98 -3.66
C GLU A 34 12.60 9.94 -3.44
N GLU A 35 12.22 10.76 -4.43
CA GLU A 35 11.20 11.81 -4.21
C GLU A 35 9.77 11.31 -4.42
N SER A 36 9.53 10.34 -5.32
CA SER A 36 8.17 9.80 -5.56
C SER A 36 7.72 8.94 -4.40
N LEU A 37 8.71 8.28 -3.78
CA LEU A 37 8.51 7.34 -2.70
C LEU A 37 8.16 7.99 -1.38
N ALA A 38 8.53 9.25 -1.14
CA ALA A 38 8.15 9.94 0.10
C ALA A 38 6.62 10.07 0.22
N TYR A 39 5.94 10.40 -0.88
CA TYR A 39 4.48 10.52 -0.90
C TYR A 39 3.78 9.15 -0.89
N LEU A 40 4.27 8.19 -1.68
CA LEU A 40 3.80 6.79 -1.65
C LEU A 40 4.00 6.12 -0.29
N GLY A 41 5.09 6.41 0.40
CA GLY A 41 5.36 5.93 1.75
C GLY A 41 4.34 6.43 2.77
N LYS A 42 3.91 7.70 2.65
CA LYS A 42 2.82 8.25 3.46
C LYS A 42 1.49 7.53 3.18
N ILE A 43 1.17 7.24 1.93
CA ILE A 43 -0.03 6.47 1.55
C ILE A 43 0.06 5.02 2.08
N GLY A 44 1.22 4.39 1.92
CA GLY A 44 1.50 3.03 2.38
C GLY A 44 1.34 2.89 3.90
N GLN A 45 1.77 3.89 4.67
CA GLN A 45 1.55 3.96 6.11
C GLN A 45 0.08 4.12 6.48
N LYS A 46 -0.67 4.98 5.77
CA LYS A 46 -2.10 5.21 6.06
C LYS A 46 -2.96 3.98 5.75
N ILE A 47 -2.65 3.24 4.69
CA ILE A 47 -3.53 2.20 4.16
C ILE A 47 -2.86 0.82 4.22
N SER A 48 -1.94 0.55 3.30
CA SER A 48 -1.09 -0.63 3.22
C SER A 48 -0.04 -0.47 2.12
N LEU A 49 1.11 -1.13 2.26
CA LEU A 49 2.14 -1.16 1.22
C LEU A 49 1.63 -1.71 -0.12
N ARG A 50 0.76 -2.74 -0.08
CA ARG A 50 0.13 -3.31 -1.27
C ARG A 50 -0.63 -2.24 -2.07
N HIS A 51 -1.43 -1.43 -1.39
CA HIS A 51 -2.22 -0.40 -2.04
C HIS A 51 -1.33 0.70 -2.64
N ALA A 52 -0.29 1.13 -1.92
CA ALA A 52 0.68 2.10 -2.46
C ALA A 52 1.34 1.60 -3.76
N VAL A 53 1.82 0.35 -3.79
CA VAL A 53 2.41 -0.25 -5.00
C VAL A 53 1.39 -0.35 -6.14
N GLN A 54 0.13 -0.65 -5.83
CA GLN A 54 -0.93 -0.72 -6.85
C GLN A 54 -1.23 0.63 -7.51
N LEU A 55 -0.95 1.77 -6.85
CA LEU A 55 -1.17 3.10 -7.41
C LEU A 55 -0.10 3.50 -8.44
N LEU A 56 1.10 2.90 -8.40
CA LEU A 56 2.21 3.22 -9.32
C LEU A 56 1.80 3.09 -10.80
N PHE A 57 1.13 2.00 -11.15
CA PHE A 57 0.71 1.74 -12.52
C PHE A 57 -0.33 2.76 -13.03
N PRO A 58 -1.49 2.96 -12.37
CA PRO A 58 -2.46 3.96 -12.82
C PRO A 58 -1.90 5.38 -12.81
N THR A 59 -1.04 5.74 -11.85
CA THR A 59 -0.33 7.03 -11.86
C THR A 59 0.57 7.18 -13.10
N SER A 60 1.30 6.12 -13.48
CA SER A 60 2.12 6.16 -14.71
C SER A 60 1.29 6.31 -15.99
N VAL A 61 0.04 5.82 -16.00
CA VAL A 61 -0.87 5.97 -17.13
C VAL A 61 -1.43 7.39 -17.19
N VAL A 62 -1.83 7.96 -16.06
CA VAL A 62 -2.32 9.34 -15.97
C VAL A 62 -1.23 10.34 -16.38
N ALA A 63 0.00 10.18 -15.90
CA ALA A 63 1.14 11.01 -16.30
C ALA A 63 1.34 11.02 -17.82
N LYS A 64 1.28 9.84 -18.46
CA LYS A 64 1.38 9.71 -19.92
C LYS A 64 0.23 10.38 -20.67
N ILE A 65 -1.00 10.28 -20.14
CA ILE A 65 -2.17 10.96 -20.72
C ILE A 65 -2.01 12.49 -20.65
N ASN A 66 -1.41 12.98 -19.56
CA ASN A 66 -1.12 14.40 -19.34
C ASN A 66 0.10 14.90 -20.15
N GLY A 67 0.68 14.05 -21.01
CA GLY A 67 1.81 14.41 -21.87
C GLY A 67 3.14 14.53 -21.12
N GLN A 68 3.22 13.96 -19.92
CA GLN A 68 4.45 13.93 -19.12
C GLN A 68 5.14 12.57 -19.26
N ASP A 69 6.43 12.60 -19.56
CA ASP A 69 7.26 11.38 -19.65
C ASP A 69 7.58 10.80 -18.26
N ASN A 70 7.57 11.65 -17.23
CA ASN A 70 7.79 11.30 -15.83
C ASN A 70 6.59 11.70 -14.97
N ILE A 71 6.32 10.91 -13.94
CA ILE A 71 5.22 11.13 -13.01
C ILE A 71 5.37 12.49 -12.30
N CYS A 72 4.39 13.40 -12.38
CA CYS A 72 4.27 14.55 -11.50
C CYS A 72 3.75 14.07 -10.14
N LYS A 73 4.72 13.73 -9.30
CA LYS A 73 4.66 12.83 -8.14
C LYS A 73 3.53 13.08 -7.14
N GLU A 74 3.05 14.31 -6.95
CA GLU A 74 2.00 14.59 -5.96
C GLU A 74 0.61 14.75 -6.61
N ALA A 75 0.50 15.57 -7.66
CA ALA A 75 -0.79 15.85 -8.32
C ALA A 75 -1.37 14.61 -9.01
N ASP A 76 -0.55 13.84 -9.74
CA ASP A 76 -1.01 12.63 -10.43
C ASP A 76 -1.42 11.53 -9.43
N ILE A 77 -0.72 11.46 -8.29
CA ILE A 77 -1.05 10.48 -7.25
C ILE A 77 -2.33 10.90 -6.53
N GLU A 78 -2.55 12.19 -6.24
CA GLU A 78 -3.79 12.68 -5.65
C GLU A 78 -5.01 12.43 -6.54
N GLU A 79 -4.86 12.67 -7.84
CA GLU A 79 -5.91 12.39 -8.83
C GLU A 79 -6.26 10.89 -8.82
N VAL A 80 -5.26 10.03 -8.94
CA VAL A 80 -5.45 8.57 -8.95
C VAL A 80 -6.02 8.07 -7.62
N THR A 81 -5.62 8.65 -6.48
CA THR A 81 -6.15 8.27 -5.16
C THR A 81 -7.63 8.64 -5.00
N THR A 82 -8.10 9.66 -5.73
CA THR A 82 -9.52 10.02 -5.78
C THR A 82 -10.34 9.03 -6.60
N ILE A 83 -9.74 8.44 -7.64
CA ILE A 83 -10.40 7.48 -8.54
C ILE A 83 -10.33 6.05 -7.99
N TYR A 84 -9.20 5.66 -7.41
CA TYR A 84 -8.92 4.30 -6.92
C TYR A 84 -8.99 4.24 -5.39
N LEU A 85 -10.16 3.84 -4.89
CA LEU A 85 -10.41 3.70 -3.45
C LEU A 85 -9.76 2.44 -2.87
N ASP A 86 -9.23 2.56 -1.65
CA ASP A 86 -8.79 1.41 -0.88
C ASP A 86 -9.97 0.67 -0.22
N ALA A 87 -9.74 -0.58 0.17
CA ALA A 87 -10.78 -1.42 0.77
C ALA A 87 -11.37 -0.82 2.06
N LYS A 88 -10.59 -0.10 2.89
CA LYS A 88 -11.12 0.48 4.13
C LYS A 88 -12.00 1.69 3.86
N THR A 89 -11.70 2.50 2.86
CA THR A 89 -12.53 3.65 2.47
C THR A 89 -13.77 3.19 1.70
N SER A 90 -13.62 2.23 0.79
CA SER A 90 -14.75 1.61 0.08
C SER A 90 -15.77 1.01 1.07
N ARG A 91 -15.32 0.29 2.09
CA ARG A 91 -16.21 -0.24 3.14
C ARG A 91 -16.94 0.87 3.91
N ARG A 92 -16.31 2.02 4.14
CA ARG A 92 -16.91 3.17 4.84
C ARG A 92 -17.95 3.92 4.00
N LEU A 93 -17.86 3.85 2.67
CA LEU A 93 -18.83 4.47 1.77
C LEU A 93 -20.09 3.62 1.60
N LEU A 94 -19.96 2.29 1.73
CA LEU A 94 -21.04 1.33 1.49
C LEU A 94 -21.82 0.95 2.77
N HIS A 95 -21.45 1.50 3.93
CA HIS A 95 -22.07 1.23 5.23
C HIS A 95 -22.45 2.51 5.95
#